data_AF-A0A950Q401-F1
#
_entry.id   AF-A0A950Q401-F1
#
_cell.length_a   1.000
_cell.length_b   1.000
_cell.length_c   1.000
_cell.angle_alpha   90.00
_cell.angle_beta   90.00
_cell.angle_gamma   90.00
#
_symmetry.space_group_name_H-M   'P 1'
#
loop_
_entity.id
_entity.type
_entity.pdbx_description
1 polymer ?
#
loop_
_entity_poly.entity_id
_entity_poly.type
_entity_poly.pdbx_seq_one_letter_code
_entity_poly.pdbx_strand_id
1 'polypeptide(L)'
;MTDLLDVDGPAAPPRSNGELVFDAPWEARVFGLAAAVVETRFDGDREPFRQRLIAAIAADPERPYWESWAVALEDLVTTTGLLPTGAVDAAVAGRNPSHS
;
A
#
# COMPACT_ATOMS: atom_id res chain seq x y z
N MET A 1 7.09 -15.92 -7.11
CA MET A 1 7.34 -15.81 -5.66
C MET A 1 7.38 -14.34 -5.35
N THR A 2 6.19 -13.79 -5.11
CA THR A 2 5.87 -12.36 -5.14
C THR A 2 6.20 -11.74 -3.79
N ASP A 3 7.39 -11.20 -3.66
CA ASP A 3 7.77 -10.42 -2.48
C ASP A 3 7.60 -8.93 -2.81
N LEU A 4 6.37 -8.43 -2.62
CA LEU A 4 6.03 -7.01 -2.81
C LEU A 4 6.90 -6.09 -1.94
N LEU A 5 7.45 -6.64 -0.86
CA LEU A 5 8.07 -5.91 0.24
C LEU A 5 9.58 -5.96 0.07
N ASP A 6 10.23 -4.81 -0.01
CA ASP A 6 11.69 -4.82 0.08
C ASP A 6 12.09 -5.20 1.51
N VAL A 7 12.96 -6.21 1.66
CA VAL A 7 13.29 -6.75 2.99
C VAL A 7 14.25 -5.85 3.76
N ASP A 8 15.20 -5.21 3.07
CA ASP A 8 16.31 -4.48 3.68
C ASP A 8 16.40 -2.99 3.27
N GLY A 9 15.42 -2.47 2.54
CA GLY A 9 15.44 -1.11 1.99
C GLY A 9 14.84 -0.01 2.88
N PRO A 10 15.02 1.27 2.55
CA PRO A 10 14.34 2.40 3.23
C PRO A 10 12.81 2.36 3.10
N ALA A 11 12.30 1.53 2.20
CA ALA A 11 10.89 1.25 2.01
C ALA A 11 10.46 -0.11 2.62
N ALA A 12 11.26 -0.69 3.54
CA ALA A 12 10.92 -1.94 4.19
C ALA A 12 9.75 -1.75 5.19
N PRO A 13 8.76 -2.65 5.19
CA PRO A 13 7.62 -2.56 6.10
C PRO A 13 8.01 -2.80 7.55
N PRO A 14 7.25 -2.23 8.50
CA PRO A 14 7.40 -2.55 9.91
C PRO A 14 7.07 -4.04 10.14
N ARG A 15 7.98 -4.72 10.82
CA ARG A 15 7.87 -6.15 11.14
C ARG A 15 8.02 -6.35 12.65
N SER A 16 7.30 -7.31 13.19
CA SER A 16 7.53 -7.82 14.54
C SER A 16 7.82 -9.31 14.44
N ASN A 17 8.99 -9.73 14.92
CA ASN A 17 9.47 -11.12 14.86
C ASN A 17 9.42 -11.77 13.46
N GLY A 18 9.57 -10.97 12.39
CA GLY A 18 9.57 -11.43 11.00
C GLY A 18 8.21 -11.38 10.29
N GLU A 19 7.12 -11.08 10.99
CA GLU A 19 5.79 -10.92 10.39
C GLU A 19 5.46 -9.42 10.19
N LEU A 20 4.70 -9.12 9.13
CA LEU A 20 4.12 -7.79 8.92
C LEU A 20 3.18 -7.44 10.06
N VAL A 21 3.34 -6.24 10.59
CA VAL A 21 2.44 -5.72 11.61
C VAL A 21 1.48 -4.72 10.99
N PHE A 22 0.19 -4.95 11.25
CA PHE A 22 -0.88 -4.02 10.94
C PHE A 22 -1.53 -3.61 12.27
N ASP A 23 -1.39 -2.34 12.63
CA ASP A 23 -2.03 -1.74 13.79
C ASP A 23 -3.53 -1.46 13.53
N ALA A 24 -3.93 -1.40 12.25
CA ALA A 24 -5.33 -1.20 11.89
C ALA A 24 -5.78 -2.03 10.68
N PRO A 25 -7.08 -2.40 10.60
CA PRO A 25 -7.61 -3.19 9.50
C PRO A 25 -7.46 -2.55 8.10
N TRP A 26 -7.32 -1.22 8.03
CA TRP A 26 -7.13 -0.53 6.74
C TRP A 26 -5.72 -0.73 6.17
N GLU A 27 -4.71 -0.96 7.01
CA GLU A 27 -3.33 -1.14 6.58
C GLU A 27 -3.15 -2.46 5.82
N ALA A 28 -3.76 -3.54 6.34
CA ALA A 28 -3.82 -4.83 5.65
C ALA A 28 -4.56 -4.74 4.31
N ARG A 29 -5.58 -3.87 4.20
CA ARG A 29 -6.32 -3.63 2.95
C ARG A 29 -5.46 -2.90 1.92
N VAL A 30 -4.73 -1.87 2.33
CA VAL A 30 -3.79 -1.14 1.47
C VAL A 30 -2.71 -2.08 0.94
N PHE A 31 -2.15 -2.92 1.81
CA PHE A 31 -1.18 -3.95 1.41
C PHE A 31 -1.75 -4.92 0.38
N GLY A 32 -2.92 -5.50 0.65
CA GLY A 32 -3.56 -6.45 -0.26
C GLY A 32 -3.92 -5.82 -1.61
N LEU A 33 -4.37 -4.57 -1.63
CA LEU A 33 -4.70 -3.86 -2.87
C LEU A 33 -3.45 -3.53 -3.69
N ALA A 34 -2.37 -3.07 -3.05
CA ALA A 34 -1.09 -2.85 -3.73
C ALA A 34 -0.53 -4.14 -4.33
N ALA A 35 -0.60 -5.26 -3.59
CA ALA A 35 -0.22 -6.58 -4.10
C ALA A 35 -1.04 -6.98 -5.33
N ALA A 36 -2.37 -6.83 -5.26
CA ALA A 36 -3.25 -7.16 -6.39
C ALA A 36 -2.97 -6.28 -7.61
N VAL A 37 -2.71 -4.98 -7.44
CA VAL A 37 -2.38 -4.08 -8.55
C VAL A 37 -1.04 -4.46 -9.18
N VAL A 38 -0.01 -4.74 -8.37
CA VAL A 38 1.30 -5.18 -8.85
C VAL A 38 1.21 -6.49 -9.64
N GLU A 39 0.52 -7.49 -9.10
CA GLU A 39 0.33 -8.77 -9.77
C GLU A 39 -0.44 -8.63 -11.09
N THR A 40 -1.51 -7.83 -11.11
CA THR A 40 -2.40 -7.75 -12.28
C THR A 40 -1.97 -6.77 -13.37
N ARG A 41 -1.22 -5.72 -13.04
CA ARG A 41 -0.84 -4.65 -13.99
C ARG A 41 0.63 -4.62 -14.35
N PHE A 42 1.45 -5.25 -13.54
CA PHE A 42 2.90 -5.24 -13.71
C PHE A 42 3.46 -6.66 -13.74
N ASP A 43 2.62 -7.69 -13.88
CA ASP A 43 3.03 -9.10 -13.90
C ASP A 43 3.87 -9.49 -12.67
N GLY A 44 3.56 -8.87 -11.52
CA GLY A 44 4.30 -9.04 -10.28
C GLY A 44 5.56 -8.18 -10.15
N ASP A 45 5.88 -7.33 -11.14
CA ASP A 45 6.95 -6.35 -11.03
C ASP A 45 6.56 -5.25 -10.03
N ARG A 46 7.23 -5.28 -8.88
CA ARG A 46 7.01 -4.34 -7.78
C ARG A 46 7.69 -3.00 -8.00
N GLU A 47 8.65 -2.90 -8.93
CA GLU A 47 9.48 -1.70 -9.08
C GLU A 47 8.65 -0.42 -9.31
N PRO A 48 7.58 -0.43 -10.12
CA PRO A 48 6.71 0.73 -10.29
C PRO A 48 6.04 1.21 -8.99
N PHE A 49 5.66 0.29 -8.11
CA PHE A 49 5.11 0.62 -6.80
C PHE A 49 6.22 1.08 -5.83
N ARG A 50 7.36 0.37 -5.80
CA ARG A 50 8.49 0.68 -4.91
C ARG A 50 9.01 2.10 -5.13
N GLN A 51 9.17 2.53 -6.38
CA GLN A 51 9.62 3.89 -6.71
C GLN A 51 8.66 4.96 -6.17
N ARG A 52 7.34 4.71 -6.24
CA ARG A 52 6.32 5.61 -5.70
C ARG A 52 6.31 5.64 -4.19
N LEU A 53 6.52 4.50 -3.55
CA LEU A 53 6.64 4.42 -2.09
C LEU A 53 7.86 5.17 -1.59
N ILE A 54 9.01 5.01 -2.24
CA ILE A 54 10.22 5.78 -1.93
C ILE A 54 9.94 7.28 -2.08
N ALA A 55 9.28 7.69 -3.16
CA ALA A 55 8.91 9.08 -3.38
C ALA A 55 7.95 9.62 -2.30
N ALA A 56 6.95 8.83 -1.90
CA ALA A 56 5.98 9.21 -0.87
C ALA A 56 6.66 9.38 0.51
N ILE A 57 7.56 8.46 0.88
CA ILE A 57 8.34 8.55 2.11
C ILE A 57 9.29 9.75 2.06
N ALA A 58 9.94 10.00 0.91
CA ALA A 58 10.85 11.13 0.76
C ALA A 58 10.13 12.49 0.81
N ALA A 59 8.89 12.55 0.34
CA ALA A 59 8.08 13.76 0.37
C ALA A 59 7.64 14.14 1.78
N ASP A 60 7.46 13.16 2.67
CA ASP A 60 7.05 13.37 4.06
C ASP A 60 7.60 12.26 4.97
N PRO A 61 8.84 12.42 5.49
CA PRO A 61 9.49 11.41 6.31
C PRO A 61 8.83 11.16 7.67
N GLU A 62 8.00 12.09 8.15
CA GLU A 62 7.27 11.95 9.42
C GLU A 62 5.94 11.21 9.25
N ARG A 63 5.50 11.01 7.99
CA ARG A 63 4.28 10.26 7.66
C ARG A 63 4.38 8.81 8.13
N PRO A 64 3.34 8.28 8.78
CA PRO A 64 3.26 6.86 9.10
C PRO A 64 3.46 5.99 7.85
N TYR A 65 4.23 4.91 7.99
CA TYR A 65 4.63 4.07 6.86
C TYR A 65 3.44 3.55 6.02
N TRP A 66 2.36 3.11 6.69
CA TRP A 66 1.17 2.61 6.01
C TRP A 66 0.37 3.72 5.30
N GLU A 67 0.48 4.97 5.75
CA GLU A 67 -0.06 6.12 5.03
C GLU A 67 0.78 6.44 3.79
N SER A 68 2.11 6.31 3.85
CA SER A 68 2.98 6.42 2.67
C SER A 68 2.68 5.35 1.61
N TRP A 69 2.30 4.14 2.05
CA TRP A 69 1.77 3.09 1.17
C TRP A 69 0.47 3.50 0.47
N ALA A 70 -0.47 4.10 1.21
CA ALA A 70 -1.74 4.56 0.65
C ALA A 70 -1.50 5.64 -0.41
N VAL A 71 -0.61 6.61 -0.15
CA VAL A 71 -0.22 7.65 -1.11
C VAL A 71 0.42 7.05 -2.36
N ALA A 72 1.36 6.12 -2.20
CA ALA A 72 2.01 5.46 -3.32
C ALA A 72 1.03 4.63 -4.17
N LEU A 73 0.06 3.99 -3.52
CA LEU A 73 -0.99 3.22 -4.18
C LEU A 73 -1.93 4.13 -4.96
N GLU A 74 -2.35 5.26 -4.38
CA GLU A 74 -3.18 6.27 -5.04
C GLU A 74 -2.51 6.82 -6.31
N ASP A 75 -1.22 7.14 -6.23
CA ASP A 75 -0.44 7.57 -7.38
C ASP A 75 -0.34 6.47 -8.46
N LEU A 76 -0.12 5.22 -8.03
CA LEU A 76 -0.01 4.08 -8.94
C LEU A 76 -1.31 3.84 -9.71
N VAL A 77 -2.47 3.82 -9.02
CA VAL A 77 -3.78 3.57 -9.66
C VAL A 77 -4.22 4.74 -10.54
N THR A 78 -3.85 5.97 -10.18
CA THR A 78 -4.13 7.17 -10.98
C THR A 78 -3.28 7.17 -12.24
N THR A 79 -1.98 6.88 -12.13
CA THR A 79 -1.06 6.86 -13.28
C THR A 79 -1.36 5.72 -14.26
N THR A 80 -1.80 4.57 -13.75
CA THR A 80 -2.14 3.39 -14.59
C THR A 80 -3.52 3.47 -15.24
N GLY A 81 -4.29 4.52 -14.95
CA GLY A 81 -5.65 4.70 -15.47
C GLY A 81 -6.64 3.65 -14.92
N LEU A 82 -6.35 3.07 -13.76
CA LEU A 82 -7.15 1.99 -13.16
C LEU A 82 -8.51 2.47 -12.60
N LEU A 83 -8.71 3.79 -12.50
CA LEU A 83 -9.93 4.39 -11.98
C LEU A 83 -10.49 5.45 -12.94
N PRO A 84 -11.70 5.25 -13.50
CA PRO A 84 -12.74 6.25 -13.40
C PRO A 84 -13.25 6.30 -11.94
N THR A 85 -13.55 7.50 -11.43
CA THR A 85 -13.95 7.80 -10.05
C THR A 85 -15.00 6.81 -9.50
N GLY A 86 -14.70 6.10 -8.39
CA GLY A 86 -15.73 5.42 -7.60
C GLY A 86 -15.48 3.97 -7.13
N ALA A 87 -14.44 3.26 -7.58
CA ALA A 87 -14.21 1.87 -7.15
C ALA A 87 -13.68 1.72 -5.70
N VAL A 88 -13.41 2.84 -5.02
CA VAL A 88 -12.96 2.87 -3.62
C VAL A 88 -14.10 2.60 -2.62
N ASP A 89 -15.36 2.66 -3.05
CA ASP A 89 -16.52 2.60 -2.14
C ASP A 89 -16.69 1.21 -1.47
N ALA A 90 -16.34 0.12 -2.16
CA ALA A 90 -16.41 -1.23 -1.59
C ALA A 90 -15.30 -1.53 -0.56
N ALA A 91 -14.15 -0.86 -0.65
CA ALA A 91 -13.04 -1.02 0.29
C ALA A 91 -13.15 -0.08 1.51
N VAL A 92 -13.80 1.08 1.33
CA VAL A 92 -14.06 2.08 2.38
C VAL A 92 -15.27 1.71 3.26
N ALA A 93 -16.19 0.87 2.75
CA ALA A 93 -17.39 0.42 3.48
C ALA A 93 -17.11 -0.53 4.66
N GLY A 94 -15.86 -0.94 4.90
CA GLY A 94 -15.43 -1.57 6.16
C GLY A 94 -15.30 -0.57 7.32
N ARG A 95 -16.30 0.29 7.48
CA ARG A 95 -16.41 1.33 8.52
C ARG A 95 -16.72 0.64 9.85
N ASN A 96 -15.70 0.57 10.71
CA ASN A 96 -15.76 0.55 12.18
C ASN A 96 -17.11 0.20 12.86
N PRO A 97 -17.23 -0.91 13.62
CA PRO A 97 -18.15 -0.95 14.74
C PRO A 97 -17.42 -0.53 16.04
N SER A 98 -17.69 0.73 16.42
CA SER A 98 -17.87 1.24 17.78
C SER A 98 -16.81 0.95 18.85
N HIS A 99 -16.12 2.01 19.28
CA HIS A 99 -15.66 2.13 20.66
C HIS A 99 -16.88 2.07 21.60
N SER A 100 -16.83 1.17 22.59
CA SER A 100 -17.67 1.18 23.81
C SER A 100 -16.93 1.88 24.93
#